data_AF-A0A1W7M916-F1
#
_entry.id   AF-A0A1W7M916-F1
#
_cell.length_a   1.000
_cell.length_b   1.000
_cell.length_c   1.000
_cell.angle_alpha   90.00
_cell.angle_beta   90.00
_cell.angle_gamma   90.00
#
_symmetry.space_group_name_H-M   'P 1'
#
loop_
_entity.id
_entity.type
_entity.pdbx_description
1 polymer ?
#
loop_
_entity_poly.entity_id
_entity_poly.type
_entity_poly.pdbx_seq_one_letter_code
_entity_poly.pdbx_strand_id
1 'polypeptide(L)' 'MKYRVDGTGAEVNPKRVEKKLGLGMYPDVSLKDARERRDDARRLLANGVDPAEQKQRDLRIAKISII' A
#
# COMPACT_ATOMS: atom_id res chain seq x y z
N MET A 1 -0.59 -5.31 8.74
CA MET A 1 -1.75 -5.35 7.82
C MET A 1 -1.46 -6.38 6.76
N LYS A 2 -2.33 -7.39 6.59
CA LYS A 2 -2.10 -8.55 5.71
C LYS A 2 -2.69 -8.24 4.34
N TYR A 3 -1.87 -8.23 3.29
CA TYR A 3 -2.36 -8.03 1.93
C TYR A 3 -1.98 -9.22 1.06
N ARG A 4 -2.98 -9.93 0.54
CA ARG A 4 -2.78 -11.01 -0.43
C ARG A 4 -2.69 -10.38 -1.81
N VAL A 5 -1.54 -10.51 -2.45
CA VAL A 5 -1.37 -10.24 -3.87
C VAL A 5 -1.28 -11.59 -4.57
N ASP A 6 -2.11 -11.77 -5.59
CA ASP A 6 -1.98 -12.92 -6.48
C ASP A 6 -0.66 -12.75 -7.22
N GLY A 7 0.27 -13.68 -6.97
CA GLY A 7 1.61 -13.62 -7.54
C GLY A 7 1.53 -13.48 -9.06
N THR A 8 2.04 -12.37 -9.58
CA THR A 8 2.31 -12.17 -11.01
C THR A 8 3.50 -13.06 -11.39
N GLY A 9 3.26 -14.37 -11.49
CA GLY A 9 4.23 -15.36 -11.93
C GLY A 9 3.56 -16.24 -12.98
N ALA A 10 4.24 -16.45 -14.11
CA ALA A 10 3.80 -17.29 -15.22
C ALA A 10 3.79 -18.80 -14.89
N GLU A 11 3.51 -19.17 -13.63
CA GLU A 11 3.40 -20.54 -13.17
C GLU A 11 1.95 -20.90 -12.84
N VAL A 12 1.59 -22.16 -13.11
CA VAL A 12 0.23 -22.73 -13.08
C VAL A 12 -0.46 -22.65 -11.69
N ASN A 13 0.22 -22.17 -10.64
CA ASN A 13 -0.37 -21.92 -9.33
C ASN A 13 -0.01 -20.51 -8.82
N PRO A 14 -0.97 -19.56 -8.73
CA PRO A 14 -0.70 -18.24 -8.18
C PRO A 14 -0.35 -18.37 -6.69
N LYS A 15 0.93 -18.18 -6.36
CA LYS A 15 1.40 -18.13 -4.99
C LYS A 15 0.78 -16.89 -4.32
N ARG A 16 -0.06 -17.10 -3.30
CA ARG A 16 -0.61 -15.99 -2.48
C ARG A 16 0.54 -15.35 -1.70
N VAL A 17 0.97 -14.16 -2.11
CA VAL A 17 2.05 -13.42 -1.44
C VAL A 17 1.43 -12.45 -0.44
N GLU A 18 1.83 -12.55 0.82
CA GLU A 18 1.45 -11.59 1.85
C GLU A 18 2.40 -10.37 1.83
N LYS A 19 1.92 -9.21 1.38
CA LYS A 19 2.65 -7.93 1.46
C LYS A 19 2.26 -7.17 2.73
N LYS A 20 3.25 -6.51 3.35
CA LYS A 20 3.08 -5.61 4.50
C LYS A 20 3.34 -4.17 4.04
N LEU A 21 2.46 -3.23 4.40
CA LEU A 21 2.64 -1.79 4.15
C LEU A 21 3.06 -1.07 5.44
N GLY A 22 4.16 -0.32 5.37
CA GLY A 22 4.58 0.59 6.44
C GLY A 22 3.79 1.91 6.40
N LEU A 23 3.06 2.21 7.47
CA LEU A 23 2.17 3.39 7.60
C LEU A 23 2.88 4.63 8.18
N GLY A 24 4.08 4.45 8.73
CA GLY A 24 4.87 5.49 9.38
C GLY A 24 5.64 4.97 10.59
N MET A 25 6.49 5.81 11.17
CA MET A 25 7.21 5.54 12.42
C MET A 25 6.59 6.36 13.55
N TYR A 26 6.56 5.80 14.76
CA TYR A 26 6.16 6.54 15.97
C TYR A 26 7.40 7.24 16.55
N PRO A 27 7.31 8.47 17.06
CA PRO A 27 6.11 9.30 17.28
C PRO A 27 5.73 10.22 16.10
N ASP A 28 6.50 10.23 15.02
CA ASP A 28 6.28 11.13 13.87
C ASP A 28 4.88 10.99 13.25
N VAL A 29 4.30 9.79 13.33
CA VAL A 29 2.92 9.52 12.94
C VAL A 29 2.11 9.18 14.19
N SER A 30 1.06 9.96 14.43
CA SER A 30 0.17 9.72 15.56
C SER A 30 -0.64 8.44 15.35
N LEU A 31 -1.14 7.87 16.45
CA LEU A 31 -1.96 6.66 16.39
C LEU A 31 -3.29 6.89 15.64
N LYS A 32 -3.78 8.13 15.64
CA LYS A 32 -4.95 8.54 14.85
C LYS A 32 -4.63 8.51 13.36
N ASP A 33 -3.56 9.18 12.94
CA ASP A 33 -3.17 9.24 11.52
C ASP A 33 -2.83 7.85 10.97
N ALA A 34 -2.20 7.00 11.79
CA ALA A 34 -1.93 5.62 11.43
C ALA A 34 -3.22 4.81 11.18
N ARG A 35 -4.30 5.07 11.95
CA ARG A 35 -5.62 4.43 11.75
C ARG A 35 -6.31 4.95 10.49
N GLU A 36 -6.21 6.24 10.21
CA GLU A 36 -6.79 6.83 8.98
C GLU A 36 -6.10 6.26 7.73
N ARG A 37 -4.76 6.26 7.68
CA ARG A 37 -3.99 5.67 6.58
C ARG A 37 -4.27 4.17 6.38
N ARG A 38 -4.56 3.46 7.48
CA ARG A 38 -4.98 2.05 7.46
C ARG A 38 -6.33 1.92 6.75
N ASP A 39 -7.31 2.73 7.13
CA ASP A 39 -8.66 2.61 6.60
C ASP A 39 -8.71 3.03 5.11
N ASP A 40 -7.91 4.01 4.70
CA ASP A 40 -7.74 4.35 3.29
C ASP A 40 -7.10 3.23 2.47
N ALA A 41 -6.05 2.59 3.01
CA ALA A 41 -5.45 1.43 2.35
C ALA A 41 -6.44 0.26 2.19
N ARG A 42 -7.38 0.06 3.14
CA ARG A 42 -8.48 -0.91 2.99
C ARG A 42 -9.46 -0.52 1.90
N ARG A 43 -9.81 0.76 1.80
CA ARG A 43 -10.70 1.25 0.73
C ARG A 43 -10.09 1.01 -0.64
N LEU A 44 -8.80 1.32 -0.80
CA LEU A 44 -8.08 1.07 -2.06
C LEU A 44 -8.10 -0.41 -2.45
N LEU A 45 -7.91 -1.30 -1.47
CA LEU A 45 -7.98 -2.74 -1.72
C LEU A 45 -9.37 -3.24 -2.06
N ALA A 46 -10.41 -2.71 -1.42
CA ALA A 46 -11.79 -3.01 -1.79
C ALA A 46 -12.09 -2.60 -3.23
N ASN A 47 -11.42 -1.55 -3.72
CA ASN A 47 -11.49 -1.09 -5.11
C ASN A 47 -10.54 -1.84 -6.06
N GLY A 48 -9.84 -2.88 -5.59
CA GLY A 48 -8.91 -3.67 -6.40
C GLY A 48 -7.56 -3.00 -6.67
N VAL A 49 -7.24 -1.90 -5.98
CA VAL A 49 -5.99 -1.16 -6.13
C VAL A 49 -5.01 -1.56 -5.02
N ASP A 50 -3.79 -1.98 -5.39
CA ASP A 50 -2.73 -2.26 -4.40
C ASP A 50 -2.28 -0.93 -3.75
N PRO A 51 -2.45 -0.74 -2.43
CA PRO A 51 -2.09 0.50 -1.73
C PRO A 51 -0.57 0.75 -1.74
N ALA A 52 0.24 -0.28 -1.96
CA ALA A 52 1.68 -0.11 -2.15
C ALA A 52 2.01 0.62 -3.46
N GLU A 53 1.29 0.30 -4.54
CA GLU A 53 1.46 0.99 -5.82
C GLU A 53 0.97 2.43 -5.74
N GLN A 54 -0.16 2.67 -5.07
CA GLN A 54 -0.68 4.03 -4.87
C GLN A 54 0.35 4.90 -4.14
N LYS A 55 0.94 4.41 -3.05
CA LYS A 55 2.02 5.11 -2.34
C LYS A 55 3.21 5.43 -3.25
N GLN A 56 3.61 4.49 -4.11
CA GLN A 56 4.71 4.73 -5.07
C GLN A 56 4.34 5.77 -6.13
N ARG A 57 3.08 5.78 -6.60
CA ARG A 57 2.57 6.79 -7.52
C ARG A 57 2.59 8.17 -6.88
N ASP A 58 2.08 8.31 -5.65
CA ASP A 58 2.04 9.57 -4.93
C ASP A 58 3.47 10.13 -4.71
N LEU A 59 4.41 9.27 -4.32
CA LEU A 59 5.84 9.65 -4.20
C LEU A 59 6.45 10.09 -5.53
N ARG A 60 6.07 9.44 -6.64
CA ARG A 60 6.56 9.79 -7.98
C ARG A 60 5.97 11.11 -8.46
N ILE A 61 4.67 11.33 -8.24
CA ILE A 61 3.98 12.59 -8.55
C ILE A 61 4.62 13.74 -7.77
N ALA A 62 4.85 13.57 -6.47
CA ALA A 62 5.51 14.58 -5.64
C ALA A 62 6.90 14.95 -6.18
N LYS A 63 7.70 13.96 -6.59
CA LYS A 63 9.02 14.19 -7.20
C LYS A 63 8.95 14.95 -8.53
N ILE A 64 7.97 14.64 -9.38
CA ILE A 64 7.79 15.30 -10.67
C ILE A 64 7.30 16.74 -10.48
N SER A 65 6.45 17.00 -9.48
CA SER A 65 5.90 18.35 -9.23
C SER A 65 6.91 19.37 -8.70
N ILE A 66 8.12 18.93 -8.32
CA ILE A 66 9.19 19.78 -7.78
C ILE A 66 10.09 20.34 -8.91
N ILE A 67 9.86 19.96 -10.17
CA ILE A 67 10.55 20.48 -11.37
C ILE A 67 9.64 21.47 -12.08
#